data_AF-A0A941L3Y1-F1
#
_entry.id   AF-A0A941L3Y1-F1
#
_cell.length_a   1.000
_cell.length_b   1.000
_cell.length_c   1.000
_cell.angle_alpha   90.00
_cell.angle_beta   90.00
_cell.angle_gamma   90.00
#
_symmetry.space_group_name_H-M   'P 1'
#
loop_
_entity.id
_entity.type
_entity.pdbx_description
1 polymer ?
#
loop_
_entity_poly.entity_id
_entity_poly.type
_entity_poly.pdbx_seq_one_letter_code
_entity_poly.pdbx_strand_id
1 'polypeptide(L)' 'VRGGVLCSEMEVSTLFVVGSYRKIRTGALLVIYGDQNRKEALTKDTYLEAVGNATNIILEASLNISS' A
#
# COMPACT_ATOMS: atom_id res chain seq x y z
N VAL A 1 -21.56 10.40 6.23
CA VAL A 1 -20.75 10.86 5.07
C VAL A 1 -19.91 9.68 4.62
N ARG A 2 -19.91 9.29 3.33
CA ARG A 2 -19.03 8.21 2.83
C ARG A 2 -17.61 8.77 2.69
N GLY A 3 -16.65 8.26 3.46
CA GLY A 3 -15.29 8.80 3.59
C GLY A 3 -14.32 8.47 2.43
N GLY A 4 -14.80 7.88 1.33
CA GLY A 4 -13.98 7.64 0.13
C GLY A 4 -12.79 6.69 0.30
N VAL A 5 -12.83 5.79 1.29
CA VAL A 5 -11.74 4.82 1.54
C VAL A 5 -11.55 3.89 0.34
N LEU A 6 -10.28 3.68 -0.05
CA LEU A 6 -9.92 2.88 -1.24
C LEU A 6 -9.77 1.39 -0.93
N CYS A 7 -9.30 1.03 0.27
CA CYS A 7 -9.07 -0.35 0.68
C CYS A 7 -9.04 -0.49 2.21
N SER A 8 -8.92 -1.72 2.69
CA SER A 8 -8.75 -2.07 4.10
C SER A 8 -7.41 -2.78 4.30
N GLU A 9 -6.64 -2.35 5.29
CA GLU A 9 -5.34 -2.88 5.72
C GLU A 9 -5.21 -2.76 7.25
N MET A 10 -4.10 -3.21 7.87
CA MET A 10 -3.99 -3.31 9.33
C MET A 10 -2.80 -2.55 9.97
N GLU A 11 -1.84 -2.06 9.20
CA GLU A 11 -0.54 -1.60 9.69
C GLU A 11 -0.30 -0.10 9.51
N VAL A 12 -0.82 0.51 8.44
CA VAL A 12 -0.43 1.84 7.97
C VAL A 12 -0.78 2.93 8.97
N SER A 13 -1.96 2.84 9.60
CA SER A 13 -2.39 3.80 10.61
C SER A 13 -1.39 3.92 11.78
N THR A 14 -0.91 2.77 12.29
CA THR A 14 0.07 2.73 13.37
C THR A 14 1.42 3.29 12.90
N LEU A 15 1.88 2.88 11.71
CA LEU A 15 3.15 3.35 11.16
C LEU A 15 3.17 4.87 10.96
N PHE A 16 2.08 5.47 10.49
CA PHE A 16 2.00 6.91 10.26
C PHE A 16 2.00 7.71 11.56
N VAL A 17 1.29 7.24 12.59
CA VAL A 17 1.28 7.86 13.91
C VAL A 17 2.66 7.78 14.56
N VAL A 18 3.28 6.58 14.57
CA VAL A 18 4.61 6.37 15.14
C VAL A 18 5.68 7.14 14.36
N GLY A 19 5.60 7.15 13.03
CA GLY A 19 6.50 7.91 12.17
C GLY A 19 6.45 9.42 12.43
N SER A 20 5.24 9.96 12.57
CA SER A 20 5.02 11.36 12.94
C SER A 20 5.61 11.68 14.32
N TYR A 21 5.38 10.82 15.31
CA TYR A 21 5.96 10.98 16.66
C TYR A 21 7.49 10.95 16.65
N ARG A 22 8.09 10.04 15.88
CA ARG A 22 9.55 9.89 15.75
C ARG A 22 10.18 10.90 14.78
N LYS A 23 9.40 11.77 14.14
CA LYS A 23 9.82 12.74 13.13
C LYS A 23 10.54 12.10 11.93
N ILE A 24 10.04 10.96 11.48
CA ILE A 24 10.54 10.26 10.28
C ILE A 24 9.48 10.23 9.18
N ARG A 25 9.92 10.26 7.92
CA ARG A 25 9.03 10.12 6.76
C ARG A 25 8.48 8.69 6.71
N THR A 26 7.17 8.57 6.60
CA THR A 26 6.48 7.29 6.44
C THR A 26 5.55 7.35 5.23
N GLY A 27 5.37 6.22 4.57
CA GLY A 27 4.52 6.06 3.39
C GLY A 27 4.13 4.59 3.23
N ALA A 28 3.11 4.33 2.43
CA ALA A 28 2.63 2.97 2.18
C ALA A 28 2.22 2.81 0.71
N LEU A 29 2.50 1.63 0.17
CA LEU A 29 2.03 1.17 -1.13
C LEU A 29 1.28 -0.14 -0.90
N LEU A 30 0.03 -0.21 -1.38
CA LEU A 30 -0.85 -1.34 -1.13
C LEU A 30 -1.29 -1.93 -2.47
N VAL A 31 -1.21 -3.26 -2.60
CA VAL A 31 -1.77 -4.01 -3.73
C VAL A 31 -3.18 -4.44 -3.37
N ILE A 32 -4.15 -4.13 -4.23
CA ILE A 32 -5.53 -4.58 -4.04
C ILE A 32 -5.62 -6.05 -4.42
N TYR A 33 -5.60 -6.93 -3.41
CA TYR A 33 -5.78 -8.37 -3.62
C TYR A 33 -7.18 -8.71 -4.12
N GLY A 34 -8.20 -8.00 -3.65
CA GLY A 34 -9.59 -8.23 -4.02
C GLY A 34 -10.52 -7.17 -3.47
N ASP A 35 -11.75 -7.17 -3.98
CA ASP A 35 -12.83 -6.29 -3.52
C ASP A 35 -13.98 -7.16 -2.99
N GLN A 36 -14.18 -7.08 -1.67
CA GLN A 36 -15.23 -7.84 -0.97
C GLN A 36 -16.64 -7.44 -1.42
N ASN A 37 -16.87 -6.19 -1.82
CA ASN A 37 -18.18 -5.74 -2.31
C ASN A 37 -18.49 -6.32 -3.68
N ARG A 38 -17.46 -6.51 -4.51
CA ARG A 38 -17.56 -7.12 -5.84
C ARG A 38 -17.41 -8.64 -5.82
N LYS A 39 -16.97 -9.21 -4.69
CA LYS A 39 -16.66 -10.64 -4.51
C LYS A 39 -15.63 -11.15 -5.52
N GLU A 40 -14.66 -10.30 -5.84
CA GLU A 40 -13.57 -10.62 -6.75
C GLU A 40 -12.24 -10.65 -5.99
N ALA A 41 -11.35 -11.54 -6.42
CA ALA A 41 -10.00 -11.65 -5.92
C ALA A 41 -9.07 -11.99 -7.07
N LEU A 42 -7.83 -11.52 -6.98
CA LEU A 42 -6.80 -11.86 -7.95
C LEU A 42 -6.49 -13.35 -7.90
N THR A 43 -6.17 -13.92 -9.06
CA THR A 43 -5.55 -15.24 -9.13
C THR A 43 -4.13 -15.15 -8.56
N LYS A 44 -3.56 -16.30 -8.22
CA LYS A 44 -2.19 -16.36 -7.69
C LYS A 44 -1.18 -15.71 -8.64
N ASP A 45 -1.28 -15.98 -9.94
CA ASP A 45 -0.31 -15.49 -10.92
C ASP A 45 -0.43 -13.97 -11.10
N THR A 46 -1.65 -13.44 -11.21
CA THR A 46 -1.88 -11.99 -11.31
C THR A 46 -1.48 -11.26 -10.03
N TYR A 47 -1.70 -11.89 -8.86
CA TYR A 47 -1.24 -11.33 -7.59
C TYR A 47 0.29 -11.23 -7.53
N LEU A 48 1.01 -12.28 -7.94
CA LEU A 48 2.48 -12.29 -7.96
C LEU A 48 3.04 -11.24 -8.93
N GLU A 49 2.43 -11.09 -10.10
CA GLU A 49 2.79 -10.03 -11.05
C GLU A 49 2.55 -8.63 -10.44
N ALA A 50 1.39 -8.40 -9.82
CA ALA A 50 1.06 -7.13 -9.18
C ALA A 50 2.02 -6.80 -8.02
N VAL A 51 2.40 -7.79 -7.21
CA VAL A 51 3.40 -7.63 -6.14
C VAL A 51 4.78 -7.32 -6.73
N GLY A 52 5.19 -7.99 -7.82
CA GLY A 52 6.44 -7.68 -8.52
C GLY A 52 6.47 -6.23 -9.02
N ASN A 53 5.38 -5.79 -9.65
CA ASN A 53 5.23 -4.41 -10.12
C ASN A 53 5.25 -3.39 -8.96
N ALA A 54 4.52 -3.67 -7.89
CA ALA A 54 4.52 -2.81 -6.70
C ALA A 54 5.90 -2.72 -6.04
N THR A 55 6.64 -3.83 -6.02
CA THR A 55 8.03 -3.87 -5.51
C THR A 55 8.94 -2.97 -6.33
N ASN A 56 8.84 -3.02 -7.66
CA ASN A 56 9.60 -2.12 -8.53
C ASN A 56 9.22 -0.65 -8.31
N ILE A 57 7.93 -0.34 -8.20
CA ILE A 57 7.46 1.03 -7.94
C ILE A 57 8.05 1.58 -6.63
N ILE A 58 8.01 0.82 -5.54
CA ILE A 58 8.53 1.29 -4.26
C ILE A 58 10.06 1.40 -4.26
N LEU A 59 10.77 0.52 -4.97
CA LEU A 59 12.22 0.62 -5.18
C LEU A 59 12.59 1.91 -5.92
N GLU A 60 11.96 2.17 -7.07
CA GLU A 60 12.19 3.38 -7.87
C GLU A 60 11.83 4.65 -7.10
N ALA A 61 10.71 4.65 -6.38
CA ALA A 61 10.33 5.76 -5.51
C ALA A 61 11.38 5.99 -4.41
N SER A 62 11.94 4.93 -3.83
CA SER A 62 12.96 5.01 -2.79
C SER A 62 14.28 5.59 -3.29
N LEU A 63 14.68 5.27 -4.53
CA LEU A 63 15.88 5.83 -5.15
C LEU A 63 15.75 7.33 -5.45
N ASN A 64 14.52 7.79 -5.73
CA ASN A 64 14.22 9.18 -6.03
C ASN A 64 13.86 10.03 -4.80
N ILE A 65 13.90 9.45 -3.60
CA ILE A 65 13.68 10.20 -2.38
C ILE A 65 14.90 11.09 -2.11
N SER A 66 14.83 12.34 -2.55
CA SER A 66 15.77 13.38 -2.14
C SER A 66 15.58 13.71 -0.65
N SER A 67 16.69 13.93 0.05
CA SER A 67 16.74 14.36 1.45
C SER A 67 16.39 15.83 1.61
#